data_AF-A0A852DM41-F1
#
_entry.id   AF-A0A852DM41-F1
#
_cell.length_a   1.000
_cell.length_b   1.000
_cell.length_c   1.000
_cell.angle_alpha   90.00
_cell.angle_beta   90.00
_cell.angle_gamma   90.00
#
_symmetry.space_group_name_H-M   'P 1'
#
loop_
_entity.id
_entity.type
_entity.pdbx_description
1 polymer ?
#
loop_
_entity_poly.entity_id
_entity_poly.type
_entity_poly.pdbx_seq_one_letter_code
_entity_poly.pdbx_strand_id
1 'polypeptide(L)'
;VQHYQGLFTDDTGLNGVRLLCDTGTDTVTSSVGPFGFWQEKLLCPPGERLISFQLMVESPRGLWDDTAANNVAVLCSGEPARREGAELVRGLWGPWSPRCQAPCGVCGLRTRLDSDHSSDTTGLNDVQLYCCST
;
A
#
# COMPACT_ATOMS: atom_id res chain seq x y z
N VAL A 1 1.16 -7.03 -6.58
CA VAL A 1 2.23 -6.40 -7.39
C VAL A 1 2.53 -7.30 -8.57
N GLN A 2 2.71 -6.76 -9.77
CA GLN A 2 3.17 -7.56 -10.91
C GLN A 2 4.70 -7.66 -10.89
N HIS A 3 5.27 -8.85 -11.12
CA HIS A 3 6.74 -9.02 -11.17
C HIS A 3 7.31 -8.47 -12.48
N TYR A 4 8.55 -7.97 -12.42
CA TYR A 4 9.32 -7.47 -13.56
C TYR A 4 9.21 -8.37 -14.81
N GLN A 5 8.59 -7.85 -15.89
CA GLN A 5 8.35 -8.60 -17.15
C GLN A 5 9.32 -8.21 -18.29
N GLY A 6 10.32 -7.36 -18.04
CA GLY A 6 11.39 -7.03 -19.00
C GLY A 6 11.37 -5.59 -19.55
N LEU A 7 12.33 -5.26 -20.41
CA LEU A 7 12.65 -3.89 -20.86
C LEU A 7 11.56 -3.21 -21.75
N PHE A 8 10.50 -3.94 -22.13
CA PHE A 8 9.45 -3.50 -23.07
C PHE A 8 8.03 -3.70 -22.54
N THR A 9 7.89 -4.09 -21.28
CA THR A 9 6.60 -4.40 -20.65
C THR A 9 6.53 -3.58 -19.36
N ASP A 10 5.39 -2.94 -19.07
CA ASP A 10 5.30 -2.13 -17.84
C ASP A 10 5.54 -3.01 -16.60
N ASP A 11 6.26 -2.45 -15.63
CA ASP A 11 6.37 -3.05 -14.32
C ASP A 11 5.26 -2.44 -13.48
N THR A 12 4.04 -2.95 -13.64
CA THR A 12 2.84 -2.39 -13.00
C THR A 12 2.97 -2.48 -11.48
N GLY A 13 2.96 -1.32 -10.81
CA GLY A 13 3.19 -1.17 -9.38
C GLY A 13 2.19 -1.90 -8.46
N LEU A 14 1.89 -1.28 -7.32
CA LEU A 14 0.88 -1.79 -6.40
C LEU A 14 -0.47 -1.84 -7.10
N ASN A 15 -1.16 -2.97 -6.98
CA ASN A 15 -2.51 -3.18 -7.51
C ASN A 15 -3.54 -3.32 -6.38
N GLY A 16 -3.09 -3.43 -5.12
CA GLY A 16 -3.98 -3.58 -3.98
C GLY A 16 -3.22 -3.67 -2.67
N VAL A 17 -3.96 -3.44 -1.58
CA VAL A 17 -3.47 -3.51 -0.20
C VAL A 17 -4.41 -4.39 0.61
N ARG A 18 -3.83 -5.23 1.47
CA ARG A 18 -4.54 -6.14 2.35
C ARG A 18 -4.04 -5.96 3.78
N LEU A 19 -4.96 -5.65 4.69
CA LEU A 19 -4.70 -5.62 6.12
C LEU A 19 -4.92 -7.01 6.73
N LEU A 20 -4.14 -7.31 7.76
CA LEU A 20 -4.25 -8.52 8.59
C LEU A 20 -4.78 -8.08 9.95
N CYS A 21 -5.88 -8.68 10.40
CA CYS A 21 -6.47 -8.36 11.69
C CYS A 21 -5.67 -9.03 12.83
N ASP A 22 -5.58 -8.36 13.97
CA ASP A 22 -4.94 -8.89 15.19
C ASP A 22 -5.79 -9.96 15.90
N THR A 23 -7.11 -9.97 15.64
CA THR A 23 -8.07 -10.89 16.25
C THR A 23 -8.14 -12.28 15.60
N GLY A 24 -7.34 -12.60 14.56
CA GLY A 24 -7.41 -13.92 13.91
C GLY A 24 -6.69 -14.03 12.57
N THR A 25 -7.19 -14.91 11.69
CA THR A 25 -6.69 -15.08 10.31
C THR A 25 -7.39 -14.18 9.30
N ASP A 26 -8.30 -13.33 9.75
CA ASP A 26 -9.11 -12.48 8.90
C ASP A 26 -8.26 -11.39 8.24
N THR A 27 -8.64 -11.07 7.01
CA THR A 27 -7.98 -10.04 6.21
C THR A 27 -9.00 -9.11 5.61
N VAL A 28 -8.65 -7.84 5.49
CA VAL A 28 -9.50 -6.81 4.90
C VAL A 28 -8.82 -6.20 3.68
N THR A 29 -9.55 -6.13 2.58
CA THR A 29 -9.17 -5.40 1.35
C THR A 29 -10.27 -4.42 0.99
N SER A 30 -9.94 -3.45 0.13
CA SER A 30 -10.93 -2.64 -0.57
C SER A 30 -10.93 -3.05 -2.05
N SER A 31 -10.94 -2.11 -3.00
CA SER A 31 -10.74 -2.43 -4.41
C SER A 31 -9.32 -2.94 -4.67
N VAL A 32 -9.20 -4.02 -5.44
CA VAL A 32 -7.94 -4.65 -5.83
C VAL A 32 -7.95 -4.85 -7.35
N GLY A 33 -6.86 -4.46 -8.01
CA GLY A 33 -6.66 -4.69 -9.44
C GLY A 33 -6.56 -6.18 -9.77
N PRO A 34 -6.83 -6.59 -11.02
CA PRO A 34 -6.90 -8.00 -11.40
C PRO A 34 -5.52 -8.67 -11.52
N PHE A 35 -4.42 -7.90 -11.45
CA PHE A 35 -3.08 -8.37 -11.76
C PHE A 35 -2.14 -8.41 -10.55
N GLY A 36 -1.12 -9.25 -10.67
CA GLY A 36 -0.03 -9.40 -9.71
C GLY A 36 -0.32 -10.38 -8.58
N PHE A 37 0.66 -10.51 -7.69
CA PHE A 37 0.61 -11.41 -6.54
C PHE A 37 0.68 -10.64 -5.22
N TRP A 38 0.19 -11.27 -4.15
CA TRP A 38 0.34 -10.74 -2.81
C TRP A 38 1.77 -10.98 -2.30
N GLN A 39 2.38 -9.94 -1.78
CA GLN A 39 3.72 -10.00 -1.18
C GLN A 39 3.68 -10.59 0.24
N GLU A 40 4.89 -10.81 0.79
CA GLU A 40 5.07 -11.18 2.19
C GLU A 40 4.42 -10.17 3.16
N LYS A 41 4.03 -10.67 4.33
CA LYS A 41 3.30 -9.90 5.33
C LYS A 41 4.25 -8.93 6.04
N LEU A 42 3.89 -7.65 6.07
CA LEU A 42 4.52 -6.67 6.94
C LEU A 42 3.78 -6.65 8.27
N LEU A 43 4.39 -7.23 9.30
CA LEU A 43 3.79 -7.34 10.63
C LEU A 43 4.45 -6.38 11.62
N CYS A 44 3.62 -5.74 12.43
CA CYS A 44 4.10 -5.07 13.63
C CYS A 44 4.54 -6.10 14.68
N PRO A 45 5.50 -5.73 15.56
CA PRO A 45 5.88 -6.57 16.70
C PRO A 45 4.66 -6.98 17.55
N PRO A 46 4.76 -8.09 18.30
CA PRO A 46 3.69 -8.51 19.20
C PRO A 46 3.27 -7.40 20.16
N GLY A 47 1.96 -7.11 20.22
CA GLY A 47 1.38 -6.07 21.07
C GLY A 47 1.36 -4.66 20.45
N GLU A 48 1.96 -4.48 19.27
CA GLU A 48 1.92 -3.22 18.53
C GLU A 48 0.86 -3.23 17.43
N ARG A 49 0.44 -2.04 17.02
CA ARG A 49 -0.60 -1.84 16.00
C ARG A 49 -0.08 -0.98 14.87
N LEU A 50 -0.60 -1.23 13.67
CA LEU A 50 -0.45 -0.31 12.54
C LEU A 50 -1.13 1.02 12.86
N ILE A 51 -0.41 2.13 12.69
CA ILE A 51 -0.92 3.48 13.00
C ILE A 51 -0.77 4.48 11.86
N SER A 52 0.04 4.20 10.84
CA SER A 52 0.24 5.09 9.68
C SER A 52 0.84 4.32 8.52
N PHE A 53 0.64 4.84 7.31
CA PHE A 53 1.24 4.37 6.06
C PHE A 53 1.86 5.52 5.27
N GLN A 54 2.73 5.17 4.33
CA GLN A 54 3.31 6.05 3.32
C GLN A 54 3.51 5.24 2.04
N LEU A 55 3.28 5.88 0.89
CA LEU A 55 3.47 5.26 -0.42
C LEU A 55 4.74 5.79 -1.07
N MET A 56 5.44 4.91 -1.78
CA MET A 56 6.44 5.29 -2.77
C MET A 56 5.74 5.37 -4.11
N VAL A 57 5.94 6.47 -4.82
CA VAL A 57 5.19 6.79 -6.04
C VAL A 57 6.17 7.29 -7.09
N GLU A 58 6.03 6.83 -8.33
CA GLU A 58 6.78 7.42 -9.45
C GLU A 58 6.17 8.76 -9.86
N SER A 59 7.02 9.78 -10.06
CA SER A 59 6.55 11.09 -10.49
C SER A 59 6.04 11.00 -11.93
N PRO A 60 4.94 11.68 -12.28
CA PRO A 60 4.37 11.61 -13.63
C PRO A 60 5.41 12.04 -14.67
N ARG A 61 5.72 11.15 -15.63
CA ARG A 61 6.67 11.42 -16.72
C ARG A 61 5.91 11.85 -17.97
N GLY A 62 5.42 13.10 -17.97
CA GLY A 62 4.79 13.72 -19.14
C GLY A 62 3.27 13.55 -19.18
N LEU A 63 2.70 13.60 -20.39
CA LEU A 63 1.25 13.70 -20.64
C LEU A 63 0.48 12.37 -20.46
N TRP A 64 1.16 11.24 -20.25
CA TRP A 64 0.57 9.90 -20.42
C TRP A 64 0.96 8.87 -19.35
N ASP A 65 1.78 9.24 -18.35
CA ASP A 65 2.22 8.31 -17.31
C ASP A 65 1.54 8.67 -15.99
N ASP A 66 0.54 7.88 -15.62
CA ASP A 66 -0.22 8.04 -14.40
C ASP A 66 0.60 7.63 -13.17
N THR A 67 0.36 8.38 -12.10
CA THR A 67 1.12 8.33 -10.86
C THR A 67 0.71 7.08 -10.06
N ALA A 68 1.35 5.94 -10.34
CA ALA A 68 1.09 4.68 -9.63
C ALA A 68 1.97 4.52 -8.37
N ALA A 69 1.40 3.97 -7.30
CA ALA A 69 2.16 3.59 -6.12
C ALA A 69 2.99 2.33 -6.40
N ASN A 70 4.29 2.36 -6.14
CA ASN A 70 5.21 1.24 -6.39
C ASN A 70 5.57 0.46 -5.14
N ASN A 71 5.57 1.12 -3.98
CA ASN A 71 5.88 0.48 -2.71
C ASN A 71 5.11 1.13 -1.54
N VAL A 72 5.09 0.45 -0.39
CA VAL A 72 4.42 0.89 0.82
C VAL A 72 5.36 0.73 2.02
N ALA A 73 5.34 1.74 2.89
CA ALA A 73 5.91 1.66 4.22
C ALA A 73 4.80 1.90 5.25
N VAL A 74 4.96 1.29 6.41
CA VAL A 74 4.02 1.38 7.53
C VAL A 74 4.73 1.75 8.81
N LEU A 75 4.01 2.42 9.71
CA LEU A 75 4.46 2.68 11.08
C LEU A 75 3.60 1.89 12.07
N CYS A 76 4.30 1.21 12.97
CA CYS A 76 3.77 0.56 14.15
C CYS A 76 3.77 1.53 15.34
N SER A 77 2.98 1.21 16.36
CA SER A 77 2.82 2.06 17.55
C SER A 77 4.04 2.09 18.49
N GLY A 78 4.95 1.11 18.43
CA GLY A 78 6.18 1.06 19.22
C GLY A 78 7.42 1.45 18.42
N GLU A 79 8.60 1.28 19.02
CA GLU A 79 9.89 1.57 18.38
C GLU A 79 10.78 0.31 18.33
N PRO A 80 11.43 -0.01 17.19
CA PRO A 80 11.46 0.75 15.94
C PRO A 80 10.14 0.65 15.17
N ALA A 81 9.57 1.80 14.79
CA ALA A 81 8.22 1.90 14.25
C ALA A 81 8.06 1.48 12.78
N ARG A 82 9.09 1.66 11.93
CA ARG A 82 8.95 1.51 10.47
C ARG A 82 9.07 0.06 9.99
N ARG A 83 8.16 -0.37 9.11
CA ARG A 83 8.28 -1.57 8.26
C ARG A 83 8.03 -1.19 6.80
N GLU A 84 8.65 -1.89 5.87
CA GLU A 84 8.63 -1.54 4.44
C GLU A 84 8.52 -2.79 3.57
N GLY A 85 7.78 -2.68 2.47
CA GLY A 85 7.63 -3.74 1.48
C GLY A 85 8.91 -3.99 0.68
N ALA A 86 9.10 -5.23 0.22
CA ALA A 86 10.32 -5.68 -0.46
C ALA A 86 10.43 -5.29 -1.95
N GLU A 87 9.62 -4.34 -2.43
CA GLU A 87 9.41 -4.10 -3.87
C GLU A 87 10.23 -2.95 -4.44
N LEU A 88 10.24 -2.85 -5.79
CA LEU A 88 10.74 -1.76 -6.64
C LEU A 88 11.00 -0.45 -5.88
N VAL A 89 12.29 -0.15 -5.67
CA VAL A 89 12.79 1.08 -5.01
C VAL A 89 12.77 2.27 -5.98
N ARG A 90 11.94 2.22 -7.03
CA ARG A 90 11.83 3.29 -8.03
C ARG A 90 10.64 4.19 -7.68
N GLY A 91 10.94 5.48 -7.54
CA GLY A 91 9.99 6.50 -7.16
C GLY A 91 10.49 7.34 -5.99
N LEU A 92 9.61 8.22 -5.51
CA LEU A 92 9.84 9.05 -4.32
C LEU A 92 8.81 8.68 -3.26
N TRP A 93 9.25 8.61 -2.01
CA TRP A 93 8.33 8.50 -0.88
C TRP A 93 7.51 9.80 -0.76
N GLY A 94 6.18 9.68 -0.79
CA GLY A 94 5.27 10.77 -0.43
C GLY A 94 5.35 11.09 1.05
N PRO A 95 4.51 11.98 1.62
CA PRO A 95 4.44 12.18 3.06
C PRO A 95 3.78 10.99 3.78
N TRP A 96 4.11 10.79 5.06
CA TRP A 96 3.35 9.88 5.91
C TRP A 96 1.91 10.37 6.07
N SER A 97 0.97 9.45 6.06
CA SER A 97 -0.39 9.73 6.50
C SER A 97 -0.44 10.16 7.97
N PRO A 98 -1.48 10.92 8.38
CA PRO A 98 -1.72 11.20 9.78
C PRO A 98 -1.72 9.91 10.61
N ARG A 99 -1.08 9.95 11.78
CA ARG A 99 -1.04 8.81 12.69
C ARG A 99 -2.39 8.63 13.38
N CYS A 100 -2.84 7.38 13.50
CA CYS A 100 -3.86 7.03 14.48
C CYS A 100 -3.35 7.39 15.88
N GLN A 101 -4.11 8.22 16.60
CA GLN A 101 -3.75 8.65 17.95
C GLN A 101 -3.98 7.52 18.94
N ALA A 102 -3.05 7.34 19.88
CA ALA A 102 -3.22 6.36 20.94
C ALA A 102 -4.52 6.61 21.73
N PRO A 103 -5.28 5.57 22.13
CA PRO A 103 -4.97 4.14 22.02
C PRO A 103 -5.47 3.47 20.71
N CYS A 104 -5.77 4.24 19.66
CA CYS A 104 -6.33 3.72 18.41
C CYS A 104 -5.28 3.02 17.53
N GLY A 105 -5.77 2.13 16.68
CA GLY A 105 -5.01 1.53 15.58
C GLY A 105 -5.81 1.58 14.28
N VAL A 106 -5.17 1.17 13.19
CA VAL A 106 -5.83 1.02 11.90
C VAL A 106 -6.79 -0.17 11.94
N CYS A 107 -8.05 0.07 11.60
CA CYS A 107 -9.14 -0.91 11.61
C CYS A 107 -9.74 -1.16 10.23
N GLY A 108 -9.31 -0.41 9.20
CA GLY A 108 -9.84 -0.55 7.86
C GLY A 108 -9.11 0.32 6.85
N LEU A 109 -9.41 0.09 5.58
CA LEU A 109 -8.83 0.83 4.47
C LEU A 109 -9.83 1.07 3.34
N ARG A 110 -9.56 2.09 2.52
CA ARG A 110 -10.18 2.31 1.22
C ARG A 110 -9.09 2.57 0.19
N THR A 111 -9.08 1.82 -0.90
CA THR A 111 -8.13 2.02 -1.99
C THR A 111 -8.76 2.89 -3.09
N ARG A 112 -7.92 3.63 -3.80
CA ARG A 112 -8.26 4.28 -5.06
C ARG A 112 -7.43 3.62 -6.15
N LEU A 113 -8.11 2.95 -7.07
CA LEU A 113 -7.51 2.43 -8.29
C LEU A 113 -7.72 3.43 -9.42
N ASP A 114 -6.89 3.32 -10.44
CA ASP A 114 -7.17 3.97 -11.71
C ASP A 114 -8.46 3.41 -12.33
N SER A 115 -9.20 4.29 -13.01
CA SER A 115 -10.50 4.00 -13.60
C SER A 115 -10.44 3.85 -15.12
N ASP A 116 -9.29 4.09 -15.75
CA ASP A 116 -9.23 3.99 -17.21
C ASP A 116 -9.35 2.55 -17.69
N HIS A 117 -10.38 2.33 -18.51
CA HIS A 117 -10.89 1.01 -18.94
C HIS A 117 -10.10 0.38 -20.09
N SER A 118 -8.88 0.84 -20.37
CA SER A 118 -7.95 0.08 -21.21
C SER A 118 -7.42 -1.12 -20.44
N SER A 119 -7.26 -2.25 -21.11
CA SER A 119 -6.98 -3.58 -20.55
C SER A 119 -5.80 -3.67 -19.56
N ASP A 120 -4.93 -2.67 -19.49
CA ASP A 120 -3.65 -2.72 -18.79
C ASP A 120 -3.44 -1.59 -17.73
N THR A 121 -4.41 -0.70 -17.51
CA THR A 121 -4.21 0.53 -16.70
C THR A 121 -4.85 0.47 -15.32
N THR A 122 -4.63 -0.59 -14.53
CA THR A 122 -5.23 -0.69 -13.17
C THR A 122 -4.19 -0.57 -12.05
N GLY A 123 -3.54 0.60 -11.94
CA GLY A 123 -2.63 0.91 -10.83
C GLY A 123 -3.35 1.35 -9.55
N LEU A 124 -2.76 1.08 -8.38
CA LEU A 124 -3.16 1.70 -7.10
C LEU A 124 -2.61 3.13 -7.04
N ASN A 125 -3.51 4.10 -6.96
CA ASN A 125 -3.16 5.51 -6.93
C ASN A 125 -3.10 6.05 -5.49
N ASP A 126 -3.98 5.57 -4.61
CA ASP A 126 -4.02 6.04 -3.22
C ASP A 126 -4.64 5.03 -2.25
N VAL A 127 -4.38 5.23 -0.96
CA VAL A 127 -4.95 4.47 0.15
C VAL A 127 -5.41 5.44 1.23
N GLN A 128 -6.61 5.24 1.74
CA GLN A 128 -7.08 5.90 2.96
C GLN A 128 -7.22 4.88 4.06
N LEU A 129 -6.67 5.16 5.24
CA LEU A 129 -6.83 4.32 6.43
C LEU A 129 -7.91 4.87 7.35
N TYR A 130 -8.59 3.97 8.05
CA TYR A 130 -9.52 4.29 9.12
C TYR A 130 -8.92 3.89 10.47
N CYS A 131 -9.02 4.79 11.44
CA CYS A 131 -8.56 4.57 12.81
C CYS A 131 -9.76 4.27 13.72
N CYS A 132 -9.66 3.23 14.54
CA CYS A 132 -10.68 2.89 15.54
C CYS A 132 -10.02 2.69 16.91
N SER A 133 -10.78 3.02 17.96
CA SER A 133 -10.50 2.50 19.30
C SER A 133 -10.77 0.99 19.29
N THR A 134 -9.89 0.23 19.92
CA THR A 134 -10.12 -1.19 20.22
C THR A 134 -10.88 -1.37 21.50
#